data_AF-V9GII7-F1
#
_entry.id   AF-V9GII7-F1
#
_cell.length_a   1.000
_cell.length_b   1.000
_cell.length_c   1.000
_cell.angle_alpha   90.00
_cell.angle_beta   90.00
_cell.angle_gamma   90.00
#
_symmetry.space_group_name_H-M   'P 1'
#
loop_
_entity.id
_entity.type
_entity.pdbx_description
1 polymer ?
#
loop_
_entity_poly.entity_id
_entity_poly.type
_entity_poly.pdbx_seq_one_letter_code
_entity_poly.pdbx_strand_id
1 'polypeptide(L)'
;MSGIERNEKGVGWYRRSVKWEPQEDNARIFLRFGAVDYLCDVWVNGTHVGSHQGGYGTFEFDVTTAWHTEQDNVLVVRAEDYDHNYQARGKQGYGEIRGIWQPVWLEARPQTYLEQAVFITSIDGQIELKSRIQAHEAGTATLHLSFGEGSLTHQVDWELTEGVNERTTVFQVNDPQLWSPETPHLYEGELRLSGTSGDDVVHTYFGIREIGTAKFDGRDYRWVTLNGKPVYLNGTLDQSYHQTGYFTYPTDKEMQDEIYLMKRLGLNFVRIHIKPEEPRKLYWADKLGILVMEDMPCFWGNPDEQARAAYEIEAREIIERDRNHPSIFSWVMFNETWGLRTDSETAGLTGGEGQHRHYLPETQEWVREKYQWAKRMDLPGSWRTIHRVRTITWRQISTHGIFISTVMNRCGIISRKWFKKPIRDRSITISAATSRAMLHS
;
A
#
# COMPACT_ATOMS: atom_id res chain seq x y z
N MET A 1 -15.03 3.60 -2.25
CA MET A 1 -16.09 2.68 -1.77
C MET A 1 -16.08 1.42 -2.61
N SER A 2 -16.31 0.26 -2.00
CA SER A 2 -16.31 -1.06 -2.67
C SER A 2 -17.46 -1.31 -3.65
N GLY A 3 -18.28 -0.31 -3.96
CA GLY A 3 -19.43 -0.44 -4.88
C GLY A 3 -20.62 -1.19 -4.28
N ILE A 4 -20.42 -1.83 -3.14
CA ILE A 4 -21.46 -2.29 -2.25
C ILE A 4 -21.78 -1.10 -1.35
N GLU A 5 -22.81 -0.32 -1.68
CA GLU A 5 -23.26 0.90 -0.96
C GLU A 5 -23.88 0.57 0.41
N ARG A 6 -23.31 -0.40 1.13
CA ARG A 6 -23.74 -0.86 2.45
C ARG A 6 -22.52 -0.99 3.35
N ASN A 7 -22.68 -0.48 4.55
CA ASN A 7 -21.70 -0.59 5.61
C ASN A 7 -22.17 -1.68 6.59
N GLU A 8 -22.07 -2.94 6.16
CA GLU A 8 -22.52 -4.10 6.92
C GLU A 8 -21.35 -5.07 7.12
N LYS A 9 -21.21 -5.58 8.35
CA LYS A 9 -20.31 -6.70 8.65
C LYS A 9 -20.81 -7.96 7.94
N GLY A 10 -19.88 -8.78 7.45
CA GLY A 10 -20.21 -10.05 6.84
C GLY A 10 -19.36 -10.37 5.64
N VAL A 11 -19.98 -11.02 4.65
CA VAL A 11 -19.30 -11.52 3.45
C VAL A 11 -19.85 -10.83 2.21
N GLY A 12 -18.97 -10.13 1.49
CA GLY A 12 -19.22 -9.59 0.16
C GLY A 12 -18.61 -10.46 -0.93
N TRP A 13 -19.34 -10.63 -2.03
CA TRP A 13 -18.84 -11.32 -3.23
C TRP A 13 -18.83 -10.37 -4.42
N TYR A 14 -17.68 -10.27 -5.06
CA TYR A 14 -17.45 -9.52 -6.29
C TYR A 14 -17.26 -10.51 -7.42
N ARG A 15 -17.85 -10.21 -8.58
CA ARG A 15 -17.64 -11.00 -9.80
C ARG A 15 -17.48 -10.06 -10.98
N ARG A 16 -16.48 -10.31 -11.80
CA ARG A 16 -16.28 -9.57 -13.05
C ARG A 16 -15.76 -10.47 -14.16
N SER A 17 -16.25 -10.25 -15.37
CA SER A 17 -15.65 -10.80 -16.58
C SER A 17 -14.66 -9.79 -17.17
N VAL A 18 -13.47 -10.26 -17.52
CA VAL A 18 -12.38 -9.44 -18.06
C VAL A 18 -11.73 -10.17 -19.22
N LYS A 19 -11.65 -9.51 -20.38
CA LYS A 19 -10.78 -9.93 -21.47
C LYS A 19 -9.53 -9.06 -21.46
N TRP A 20 -8.37 -9.69 -21.33
CA TRP A 20 -7.08 -9.03 -21.41
C TRP A 20 -6.02 -10.02 -21.86
N GLU A 21 -5.19 -9.57 -22.80
CA GLU A 21 -4.10 -10.30 -23.40
C GLU A 21 -2.81 -9.52 -23.11
N PRO A 22 -1.78 -10.16 -22.53
CA PRO A 22 -0.48 -9.52 -22.35
C PRO A 22 0.14 -9.19 -23.71
N GLN A 23 0.87 -8.08 -23.80
CA GLN A 23 1.57 -7.71 -25.06
C GLN A 23 2.74 -8.63 -25.37
N GLU A 24 3.36 -9.19 -24.33
CA GLU A 24 4.50 -10.10 -24.43
C GLU A 24 4.02 -11.55 -24.44
N ASP A 25 4.52 -12.33 -25.40
CA ASP A 25 4.29 -13.77 -25.46
C ASP A 25 4.91 -14.46 -24.23
N ASN A 26 4.25 -15.52 -23.73
CA ASN A 26 4.70 -16.29 -22.57
C ASN A 26 4.93 -15.46 -21.30
N ALA A 27 4.27 -14.31 -21.15
CA ALA A 27 4.33 -13.53 -19.93
C ALA A 27 3.67 -14.26 -18.74
N ARG A 28 4.23 -14.05 -17.55
CA ARG A 28 3.56 -14.34 -16.29
C ARG A 28 2.52 -13.26 -16.00
N ILE A 29 1.35 -13.66 -15.53
CA ILE A 29 0.22 -12.78 -15.28
C ILE A 29 -0.02 -12.72 -13.78
N PHE A 30 0.04 -11.51 -13.22
CA PHE A 30 -0.23 -11.25 -11.81
C PHE A 30 -1.53 -10.47 -11.65
N LEU A 31 -2.44 -10.97 -10.81
CA LEU A 31 -3.61 -10.23 -10.36
C LEU A 31 -3.27 -9.54 -9.03
N ARG A 32 -3.32 -8.21 -9.02
CA ARG A 32 -2.84 -7.37 -7.91
C ARG A 32 -3.97 -6.59 -7.26
N PHE A 33 -3.90 -6.48 -5.93
CA PHE A 33 -4.88 -5.78 -5.11
C PHE A 33 -4.17 -4.73 -4.27
N GLY A 34 -4.63 -3.47 -4.36
CA GLY A 34 -4.14 -2.40 -3.50
C GLY A 34 -4.41 -2.68 -2.04
N ALA A 35 -5.65 -3.07 -1.72
CA ALA A 35 -6.12 -3.49 -0.41
C ALA A 35 -7.55 -4.06 -0.49
N VAL A 36 -7.85 -5.08 0.33
CA VAL A 36 -9.19 -5.66 0.50
C VAL A 36 -9.43 -5.89 1.98
N ASP A 37 -10.49 -5.32 2.54
CA ASP A 37 -10.82 -5.47 3.95
C ASP A 37 -11.85 -6.61 4.16
N TYR A 38 -11.60 -7.66 4.94
CA TYR A 38 -10.37 -8.01 5.69
C TYR A 38 -9.79 -9.37 5.28
N LEU A 39 -10.59 -10.44 5.31
CA LEU A 39 -10.23 -11.75 4.79
C LEU A 39 -10.65 -11.83 3.32
N CYS A 40 -9.71 -12.16 2.45
CA CYS A 40 -9.93 -12.20 1.01
C CYS A 40 -9.64 -13.61 0.46
N ASP A 41 -10.54 -14.13 -0.38
CA ASP A 41 -10.30 -15.30 -1.22
C ASP A 41 -10.54 -14.93 -2.69
N VAL A 42 -9.70 -15.42 -3.59
CA VAL A 42 -9.75 -15.06 -5.01
C VAL A 42 -9.83 -16.30 -5.90
N TRP A 43 -10.69 -16.24 -6.91
CA TRP A 43 -10.82 -17.24 -7.95
C TRP A 43 -10.71 -16.63 -9.35
N VAL A 44 -10.07 -17.38 -10.25
CA VAL A 44 -10.01 -17.10 -11.69
C VAL A 44 -10.55 -18.32 -12.43
N ASN A 45 -11.58 -18.13 -13.25
CA ASN A 45 -12.24 -19.20 -14.01
C ASN A 45 -12.69 -20.41 -13.16
N GLY A 46 -13.04 -20.15 -11.90
CA GLY A 46 -13.46 -21.18 -10.93
C GLY A 46 -12.31 -21.83 -10.15
N THR A 47 -11.06 -21.59 -10.53
CA THR A 47 -9.86 -22.05 -9.79
C THR A 47 -9.55 -21.07 -8.66
N HIS A 48 -9.42 -21.56 -7.42
CA HIS A 48 -8.97 -20.74 -6.29
C HIS A 48 -7.48 -20.46 -6.45
N VAL A 49 -7.11 -19.17 -6.50
CA VAL A 49 -5.72 -18.75 -6.75
C VAL A 49 -4.99 -18.30 -5.48
N GLY A 50 -5.72 -18.05 -4.39
CA GLY A 50 -5.13 -17.75 -3.10
C GLY A 50 -6.05 -16.97 -2.17
N SER A 51 -5.51 -16.67 -0.98
CA SER A 51 -6.18 -15.92 0.08
C SER A 51 -5.23 -14.90 0.70
N HIS A 52 -5.77 -13.81 1.22
CA HIS A 52 -5.04 -12.76 1.94
C HIS A 52 -5.79 -12.35 3.22
N GLN A 53 -5.03 -11.93 4.23
CA GLN A 53 -5.55 -11.42 5.49
C GLN A 53 -4.85 -10.08 5.79
N GLY A 54 -5.63 -9.00 5.81
CA GLY A 54 -5.11 -7.66 6.10
C GLY A 54 -5.93 -6.58 5.42
N GLY A 55 -6.28 -5.50 6.13
CA GLY A 55 -7.17 -4.47 5.60
C GLY A 55 -6.47 -3.43 4.74
N TYR A 56 -5.15 -3.25 4.91
CA TYR A 56 -4.41 -2.10 4.37
C TYR A 56 -3.25 -2.43 3.43
N GLY A 57 -2.72 -3.65 3.50
CA GLY A 57 -1.57 -4.07 2.72
C GLY A 57 -1.92 -4.48 1.29
N THR A 58 -0.91 -4.40 0.42
CA THR A 58 -0.99 -4.77 -1.00
C THR A 58 -0.53 -6.21 -1.20
N PHE A 59 -1.25 -6.98 -2.01
CA PHE A 59 -0.93 -8.38 -2.30
C PHE A 59 -1.20 -8.73 -3.78
N GLU A 60 -0.66 -9.86 -4.22
CA GLU A 60 -0.82 -10.35 -5.59
C GLU A 60 -0.84 -11.87 -5.66
N PHE A 61 -1.43 -12.40 -6.73
CA PHE A 61 -1.39 -13.82 -7.07
C PHE A 61 -0.88 -13.99 -8.49
N ASP A 62 0.01 -14.96 -8.70
CA ASP A 62 0.32 -15.44 -10.04
C ASP A 62 -0.89 -16.26 -10.55
N VAL A 63 -1.54 -15.75 -11.58
CA VAL A 63 -2.73 -16.35 -12.19
C VAL A 63 -2.44 -16.88 -13.58
N THR A 64 -1.17 -16.99 -13.99
CA THR A 64 -0.73 -17.40 -15.33
C THR A 64 -1.38 -18.70 -15.78
N THR A 65 -1.46 -19.70 -14.89
CA THR A 65 -2.02 -21.02 -15.21
C THR A 65 -3.55 -21.06 -15.22
N ALA A 66 -4.22 -20.08 -14.60
CA ALA A 66 -5.68 -20.00 -14.53
C ALA A 66 -6.26 -19.01 -15.55
N TRP A 67 -5.43 -18.15 -16.15
CA TRP A 67 -5.83 -17.11 -17.09
C TRP A 67 -5.85 -17.61 -18.53
N HIS A 68 -6.92 -17.31 -19.25
CA HIS A 68 -7.07 -17.58 -20.68
C HIS A 68 -6.80 -16.29 -21.46
N THR A 69 -5.68 -16.17 -22.14
CA THR A 69 -5.22 -14.93 -22.81
C THR A 69 -6.16 -14.45 -23.92
N GLU A 70 -6.73 -15.37 -24.71
CA GLU A 70 -7.56 -15.02 -25.87
C GLU A 70 -9.08 -14.89 -25.55
N GLN A 71 -9.48 -15.21 -24.32
CA GLN A 71 -10.90 -15.36 -23.93
C GLN A 71 -11.28 -14.42 -22.78
N ASP A 72 -12.59 -14.33 -22.50
CA ASP A 72 -13.07 -13.72 -21.27
C ASP A 72 -12.71 -14.60 -20.06
N ASN A 73 -12.18 -13.97 -19.03
CA ASN A 73 -11.86 -14.58 -17.75
C ASN A 73 -12.85 -14.13 -16.69
N VAL A 74 -13.34 -15.06 -15.87
CA VAL A 74 -14.23 -14.76 -14.74
C VAL A 74 -13.41 -14.65 -13.47
N LEU A 75 -13.34 -13.43 -12.94
CA LEU A 75 -12.78 -13.12 -11.63
C LEU A 75 -13.88 -13.15 -10.58
N VAL A 76 -13.62 -13.84 -9.48
CA VAL A 76 -14.47 -13.83 -8.28
C VAL A 76 -13.61 -13.50 -7.07
N VAL A 77 -14.06 -12.57 -6.25
CA VAL A 77 -13.41 -12.21 -5.00
C VAL A 77 -14.44 -12.30 -3.89
N ARG A 78 -14.11 -13.02 -2.82
CA ARG A 78 -14.86 -13.03 -1.57
C ARG A 78 -14.09 -12.16 -0.58
N ALA A 79 -14.76 -11.15 -0.03
CA ALA A 79 -14.23 -10.38 1.07
C ALA A 79 -15.10 -10.63 2.31
N GLU A 80 -14.48 -10.93 3.44
CA GLU A 80 -15.13 -11.16 4.72
C GLU A 80 -14.56 -10.22 5.78
N ASP A 81 -15.44 -9.52 6.47
CA ASP A 81 -15.09 -8.72 7.62
C ASP A 81 -16.20 -8.73 8.69
N TYR A 82 -15.85 -9.19 9.89
CA TYR A 82 -16.73 -9.22 11.07
C TYR A 82 -16.27 -8.30 12.20
N ASP A 83 -15.33 -7.38 11.93
CA ASP A 83 -14.77 -6.45 12.91
C ASP A 83 -14.15 -7.17 14.12
N HIS A 84 -13.41 -8.26 13.89
CA HIS A 84 -12.82 -9.00 15.01
C HIS A 84 -11.83 -8.12 15.78
N ASN A 85 -11.81 -8.26 17.10
CA ASN A 85 -11.00 -7.41 17.99
C ASN A 85 -9.48 -7.52 17.76
N TYR A 86 -9.01 -8.62 17.15
CA TYR A 86 -7.61 -8.83 16.80
C TYR A 86 -7.19 -8.11 15.49
N GLN A 87 -8.15 -7.68 14.66
CA GLN A 87 -7.86 -7.02 13.39
C GLN A 87 -7.24 -5.64 13.64
N ALA A 88 -6.21 -5.30 12.87
CA ALA A 88 -5.63 -3.96 12.87
C ALA A 88 -6.55 -3.00 12.10
N ARG A 89 -7.65 -2.60 12.75
CA ARG A 89 -8.70 -1.78 12.15
C ARG A 89 -8.34 -0.30 12.03
N GLY A 90 -7.36 0.16 12.81
CA GLY A 90 -6.90 1.55 12.79
C GLY A 90 -8.05 2.51 13.03
N LYS A 91 -8.33 3.37 12.04
CA LYS A 91 -9.37 4.40 12.11
C LYS A 91 -10.80 3.94 11.78
N GLN A 92 -11.00 2.68 11.40
CA GLN A 92 -12.35 2.16 11.25
C GLN A 92 -13.11 2.32 12.59
N GLY A 93 -14.38 2.76 12.52
CA GLY A 93 -15.15 3.33 13.63
C GLY A 93 -15.46 4.83 13.45
N TYR A 94 -14.60 5.55 12.73
CA TYR A 94 -14.83 6.94 12.31
C TYR A 94 -15.18 7.05 10.81
N GLY A 95 -14.80 6.04 10.03
CA GLY A 95 -15.16 5.81 8.63
C GLY A 95 -14.78 4.37 8.28
N GLU A 96 -15.67 3.61 7.66
CA GLU A 96 -15.53 2.16 7.47
C GLU A 96 -15.04 1.80 6.07
N ILE A 97 -13.84 1.25 5.96
CA ILE A 97 -13.44 0.51 4.76
C ILE A 97 -14.00 -0.90 4.84
N ARG A 98 -14.55 -1.44 3.75
CA ARG A 98 -15.05 -2.82 3.67
C ARG A 98 -14.92 -3.33 2.25
N GLY A 99 -14.51 -4.59 2.10
CA GLY A 99 -14.33 -5.21 0.80
C GLY A 99 -13.20 -4.60 -0.02
N ILE A 100 -13.32 -4.61 -1.35
CA ILE A 100 -12.30 -4.07 -2.24
C ILE A 100 -12.37 -2.53 -2.21
N TRP A 101 -11.53 -1.87 -1.40
CA TRP A 101 -11.58 -0.42 -1.19
C TRP A 101 -10.42 0.35 -1.84
N GLN A 102 -9.44 -0.37 -2.40
CA GLN A 102 -8.38 0.14 -3.26
C GLN A 102 -8.36 -0.59 -4.62
N PRO A 103 -7.62 -0.08 -5.63
CA PRO A 103 -7.62 -0.64 -6.98
C PRO A 103 -7.27 -2.12 -7.12
N VAL A 104 -7.80 -2.73 -8.20
CA VAL A 104 -7.42 -4.09 -8.65
C VAL A 104 -6.98 -4.02 -10.11
N TRP A 105 -5.83 -4.61 -10.44
CA TRP A 105 -5.25 -4.56 -11.78
C TRP A 105 -4.51 -5.84 -12.15
N LEU A 106 -4.30 -6.03 -13.45
CA LEU A 106 -3.46 -7.09 -14.01
C LEU A 106 -2.10 -6.51 -14.41
N GLU A 107 -1.06 -7.31 -14.23
CA GLU A 107 0.31 -6.98 -14.60
C GLU A 107 0.95 -8.17 -15.31
N ALA A 108 1.47 -7.94 -16.53
CA ALA A 108 2.31 -8.90 -17.22
C ALA A 108 3.78 -8.72 -16.81
N ARG A 109 4.50 -9.83 -16.63
CA ARG A 109 5.94 -9.84 -16.37
C ARG A 109 6.61 -10.90 -17.25
N PRO A 110 7.85 -10.69 -17.72
CA PRO A 110 8.63 -11.78 -18.30
C PRO A 110 8.90 -12.89 -17.27
N GLN A 111 9.46 -14.01 -17.73
CA GLN A 111 9.76 -15.14 -16.85
C GLN A 111 10.83 -14.82 -15.79
N THR A 112 11.78 -13.95 -16.14
CA THR A 112 12.75 -13.35 -15.21
C THR A 112 12.42 -11.88 -15.01
N TYR A 113 12.07 -11.47 -13.79
CA TYR A 113 11.60 -10.12 -13.51
C TYR A 113 12.15 -9.55 -12.20
N LEU A 114 12.19 -8.22 -12.12
CA LEU A 114 12.53 -7.47 -10.93
C LEU A 114 11.32 -7.43 -10.00
N GLU A 115 11.37 -8.31 -9.00
CA GLU A 115 10.35 -8.42 -7.95
C GLU A 115 10.45 -7.26 -6.96
N GLN A 116 11.63 -6.74 -6.66
CA GLN A 116 11.77 -5.58 -5.77
C GLN A 116 12.97 -4.71 -6.14
N ALA A 117 12.82 -3.39 -5.94
CA ALA A 117 13.88 -2.40 -6.01
C ALA A 117 13.78 -1.43 -4.83
N VAL A 118 14.86 -1.24 -4.08
CA VAL A 118 14.89 -0.42 -2.87
C VAL A 118 16.08 0.50 -2.91
N PHE A 119 15.84 1.79 -2.76
CA PHE A 119 16.86 2.81 -2.82
C PHE A 119 17.27 3.25 -1.42
N ILE A 120 18.55 3.11 -1.11
CA ILE A 120 19.17 3.67 0.09
C ILE A 120 20.08 4.80 -0.38
N THR A 121 19.83 6.01 0.11
CA THR A 121 20.53 7.21 -0.37
C THR A 121 21.35 7.86 0.73
N SER A 122 22.50 8.41 0.35
CA SER A 122 23.32 9.28 1.19
C SER A 122 23.43 10.68 0.57
N ILE A 123 23.55 11.71 1.39
CA ILE A 123 23.61 13.12 0.95
C ILE A 123 24.89 13.45 0.17
N ASP A 124 25.91 12.60 0.24
CA ASP A 124 27.10 12.66 -0.62
C ASP A 124 26.85 12.11 -2.03
N GLY A 125 25.65 11.62 -2.32
CA GLY A 125 25.22 11.13 -3.62
C GLY A 125 25.44 9.64 -3.84
N GLN A 126 25.97 8.91 -2.85
CA GLN A 126 26.03 7.44 -2.95
C GLN A 126 24.63 6.84 -2.85
N ILE A 127 24.28 6.00 -3.82
CA ILE A 127 23.02 5.27 -3.87
C ILE A 127 23.30 3.78 -3.85
N GLU A 128 22.68 3.07 -2.93
CA GLU A 128 22.63 1.61 -2.89
C GLU A 128 21.24 1.15 -3.34
N LEU A 129 21.17 0.49 -4.50
CA LEU A 129 19.98 -0.18 -5.00
C LEU A 129 20.01 -1.66 -4.61
N LYS A 130 19.11 -2.05 -3.71
CA LYS A 130 18.86 -3.47 -3.41
C LYS A 130 17.78 -3.99 -4.33
N SER A 131 18.11 -5.04 -5.08
CA SER A 131 17.24 -5.68 -6.04
C SER A 131 16.92 -7.11 -5.61
N ARG A 132 15.64 -7.49 -5.67
CA ARG A 132 15.18 -8.86 -5.59
C ARG A 132 14.63 -9.27 -6.95
N ILE A 133 15.19 -10.33 -7.53
CA ILE A 133 14.89 -10.78 -8.89
C ILE A 133 14.39 -12.20 -8.80
N GLN A 134 13.25 -12.46 -9.42
CA GLN A 134 12.75 -13.81 -9.60
C GLN A 134 13.17 -14.27 -11.00
N ALA A 135 13.98 -15.31 -11.08
CA ALA A 135 14.40 -15.92 -12.33
C ALA A 135 13.74 -17.29 -12.50
N HIS A 136 13.22 -17.57 -13.70
CA HIS A 136 12.65 -18.88 -14.03
C HIS A 136 13.74 -19.94 -14.28
N GLU A 137 14.89 -19.52 -14.81
CA GLU A 137 16.03 -20.38 -15.08
C GLU A 137 17.33 -19.64 -14.74
N ALA A 138 18.43 -20.39 -14.61
CA ALA A 138 19.75 -19.80 -14.47
C ALA A 138 20.19 -19.16 -15.79
N GLY A 139 20.87 -18.02 -15.71
CA GLY A 139 21.35 -17.31 -16.89
C GLY A 139 21.89 -15.93 -16.59
N THR A 140 22.30 -15.23 -17.64
CA THR A 140 22.78 -13.85 -17.54
C THR A 140 21.62 -12.86 -17.63
N ALA A 141 21.71 -11.79 -16.86
CA ALA A 141 20.82 -10.64 -16.99
C ALA A 141 21.60 -9.34 -16.80
N THR A 142 21.21 -8.31 -17.53
CA THR A 142 21.76 -6.97 -17.42
C THR A 142 20.72 -6.03 -16.83
N LEU A 143 21.05 -5.37 -15.72
CA LEU A 143 20.24 -4.29 -15.18
C LEU A 143 20.76 -2.95 -15.68
N HIS A 144 19.95 -2.26 -16.48
CA HIS A 144 20.14 -0.88 -16.87
C HIS A 144 19.31 0.06 -16.00
N LEU A 145 19.95 1.11 -15.50
CA LEU A 145 19.34 2.17 -14.71
C LEU A 145 19.41 3.46 -15.55
N SER A 146 18.30 4.19 -15.66
CA SER A 146 18.25 5.48 -16.34
C SER A 146 17.34 6.44 -15.60
N PHE A 147 17.91 7.52 -15.07
CA PHE A 147 17.20 8.51 -14.24
C PHE A 147 17.54 9.94 -14.67
N GLY A 148 16.70 10.91 -14.28
CA GLY A 148 16.91 12.33 -14.55
C GLY A 148 16.88 12.64 -16.05
N GLU A 149 15.89 12.10 -16.76
CA GLU A 149 15.79 12.22 -18.23
C GLU A 149 17.03 11.65 -18.97
N GLY A 150 17.69 10.65 -18.38
CA GLY A 150 18.87 9.99 -18.94
C GLY A 150 20.20 10.66 -18.56
N SER A 151 20.19 11.68 -17.71
CA SER A 151 21.43 12.30 -17.20
C SER A 151 22.21 11.38 -16.26
N LEU A 152 21.53 10.41 -15.63
CA LEU A 152 22.12 9.43 -14.74
C LEU A 152 21.85 8.02 -15.29
N THR A 153 22.89 7.38 -15.80
CA THR A 153 22.82 6.01 -16.31
C THR A 153 23.82 5.10 -15.61
N HIS A 154 23.41 3.88 -15.29
CA HIS A 154 24.30 2.85 -14.76
C HIS A 154 23.90 1.49 -15.33
N GLN A 155 24.86 0.58 -15.47
CA GLN A 155 24.61 -0.76 -15.98
C GLN A 155 25.43 -1.77 -15.17
N VAL A 156 24.82 -2.91 -14.86
CA VAL A 156 25.49 -4.03 -14.22
C VAL A 156 25.01 -5.35 -14.82
N ASP A 157 25.95 -6.26 -15.05
CA ASP A 157 25.65 -7.63 -15.49
C ASP A 157 25.66 -8.58 -14.29
N TRP A 158 24.73 -9.52 -14.28
CA TRP A 158 24.58 -10.52 -13.23
C TRP A 158 24.45 -11.93 -13.79
N GLU A 159 25.07 -12.87 -13.09
CA GLU A 159 24.73 -14.29 -13.17
C GLU A 159 23.59 -14.56 -12.18
N LEU A 160 22.48 -15.07 -12.69
CA LEU A 160 21.30 -15.45 -11.91
C LEU A 160 21.22 -16.96 -11.79
N THR A 161 20.78 -17.43 -10.63
CA THR A 161 20.33 -18.82 -10.43
C THR A 161 18.83 -18.90 -10.61
N GLU A 162 18.29 -20.09 -10.94
CA GLU A 162 16.86 -20.32 -10.86
C GLU A 162 16.34 -19.96 -9.45
N GLY A 163 15.18 -19.29 -9.41
CA GLY A 163 14.57 -18.83 -8.17
C GLY A 163 14.90 -17.39 -7.81
N VAL A 164 15.00 -17.13 -6.51
CA VAL A 164 15.17 -15.77 -5.95
C VAL A 164 16.65 -15.39 -5.95
N ASN A 165 16.94 -14.21 -6.50
CA ASN A 165 18.28 -13.62 -6.50
C ASN A 165 18.23 -12.26 -5.82
N GLU A 166 19.05 -12.10 -4.79
CA GLU A 166 19.25 -10.82 -4.09
C GLU A 166 20.57 -10.20 -4.55
N ARG A 167 20.51 -8.93 -4.99
CA ARG A 167 21.65 -8.20 -5.54
C ARG A 167 21.69 -6.77 -5.01
N THR A 168 22.90 -6.26 -4.84
CA THR A 168 23.14 -4.86 -4.46
C THR A 168 23.97 -4.19 -5.55
N THR A 169 23.47 -3.07 -6.05
CA THR A 169 24.18 -2.19 -6.99
C THR A 169 24.47 -0.88 -6.29
N VAL A 170 25.72 -0.40 -6.34
CA VAL A 170 26.10 0.90 -5.81
C VAL A 170 26.50 1.80 -6.96
N PHE A 171 25.92 3.00 -7.03
CA PHE A 171 26.28 4.01 -8.01
C PHE A 171 26.33 5.40 -7.36
N GLN A 172 27.01 6.33 -8.03
CA GLN A 172 27.25 7.68 -7.54
C GLN A 172 26.46 8.70 -8.36
N VAL A 173 25.75 9.59 -7.68
CA VAL A 173 25.23 10.83 -8.25
C VAL A 173 26.20 11.95 -7.92
N ASN A 174 26.84 12.52 -8.93
CA ASN A 174 27.73 13.67 -8.75
C ASN A 174 26.88 14.93 -8.54
N ASP A 175 27.28 15.78 -7.59
CA ASP A 175 26.58 17.01 -7.22
C ASP A 175 25.06 16.79 -6.97
N PRO A 176 24.71 15.92 -6.00
CA PRO A 176 23.33 15.47 -5.82
C PRO A 176 22.41 16.64 -5.44
N GLN A 177 21.32 16.80 -6.20
CA GLN A 177 20.18 17.59 -5.77
C GLN A 177 19.43 16.84 -4.68
N LEU A 178 19.34 17.44 -3.49
CA LEU A 178 18.71 16.84 -2.32
C LEU A 178 17.21 17.10 -2.31
N TRP A 179 16.44 16.10 -1.87
CA TRP A 179 15.03 16.23 -1.59
C TRP A 179 14.80 16.96 -0.25
N SER A 180 13.92 17.95 -0.26
CA SER A 180 13.32 18.55 0.94
C SER A 180 11.91 19.05 0.62
N PRO A 181 11.11 19.46 1.62
CA PRO A 181 9.85 20.14 1.36
C PRO A 181 10.02 21.35 0.41
N GLU A 182 11.05 22.16 0.58
CA GLU A 182 11.31 23.36 -0.21
C GLU A 182 11.83 23.03 -1.61
N THR A 183 12.65 21.99 -1.74
CA THR A 183 13.21 21.51 -3.01
C THR A 183 12.91 20.01 -3.17
N PRO A 184 11.68 19.62 -3.56
CA PRO A 184 11.26 18.22 -3.64
C PRO A 184 11.81 17.53 -4.89
N HIS A 185 13.13 17.51 -5.04
CA HIS A 185 13.79 16.93 -6.20
C HIS A 185 13.68 15.40 -6.17
N LEU A 186 13.19 14.83 -7.28
CA LEU A 186 13.06 13.38 -7.47
C LEU A 186 13.78 12.98 -8.76
N TYR A 187 14.62 11.96 -8.66
CA TYR A 187 15.26 11.31 -9.79
C TYR A 187 14.26 10.31 -10.38
N GLU A 188 13.43 10.77 -11.32
CA GLU A 188 12.50 9.90 -12.05
C GLU A 188 13.20 9.16 -13.18
N GLY A 189 12.80 7.92 -13.42
CA GLY A 189 13.46 7.09 -14.41
C GLY A 189 12.90 5.68 -14.53
N GLU A 190 13.74 4.79 -15.02
CA GLU A 190 13.44 3.37 -15.16
C GLU A 190 14.60 2.47 -14.74
N LEU A 191 14.22 1.28 -14.26
CA LEU A 191 15.07 0.11 -14.12
C LEU A 191 14.64 -0.87 -15.22
N ARG A 192 15.56 -1.29 -16.08
CA ARG A 192 15.32 -2.28 -17.13
C ARG A 192 16.20 -3.50 -16.88
N LEU A 193 15.58 -4.63 -16.58
CA LEU A 193 16.25 -5.92 -16.46
C LEU A 193 16.10 -6.67 -17.77
N SER A 194 17.18 -6.78 -18.54
CA SER A 194 17.24 -7.50 -19.81
C SER A 194 17.84 -8.88 -19.61
N GLY A 195 17.17 -9.94 -20.07
CA GLY A 195 17.66 -11.31 -20.00
C GLY A 195 17.17 -12.18 -21.14
N THR A 196 17.41 -13.50 -21.06
CA THR A 196 16.98 -14.47 -22.10
C THR A 196 15.47 -14.54 -22.29
N SER A 197 14.69 -14.14 -21.28
CA SER A 197 13.23 -14.17 -21.28
C SER A 197 12.56 -12.83 -21.62
N GLY A 198 13.33 -11.85 -22.11
CA GLY A 198 12.85 -10.51 -22.47
C GLY A 198 13.27 -9.42 -21.47
N ASP A 199 12.69 -8.24 -21.64
CA ASP A 199 12.94 -7.06 -20.82
C ASP A 199 11.83 -6.88 -19.77
N ASP A 200 12.19 -6.74 -18.49
CA ASP A 200 11.28 -6.18 -17.45
C ASP A 200 11.63 -4.72 -17.21
N VAL A 201 10.69 -3.82 -17.51
CA VAL A 201 10.86 -2.37 -17.33
C VAL A 201 10.02 -1.86 -16.17
N VAL A 202 10.69 -1.23 -15.19
CA VAL A 202 10.10 -0.65 -13.98
C VAL A 202 10.34 0.85 -13.97
N HIS A 203 9.30 1.62 -14.25
CA HIS A 203 9.32 3.06 -13.96
C HIS A 203 9.28 3.28 -12.46
N THR A 204 10.18 4.11 -11.95
CA THR A 204 10.30 4.40 -10.52
C THR A 204 11.00 5.75 -10.33
N TYR A 205 11.18 6.14 -9.08
CA TYR A 205 11.97 7.29 -8.70
C TYR A 205 12.61 7.08 -7.33
N PHE A 206 13.56 7.95 -7.00
CA PHE A 206 14.08 8.10 -5.65
C PHE A 206 14.37 9.58 -5.35
N GLY A 207 14.42 9.94 -4.07
CA GLY A 207 14.85 11.25 -3.60
C GLY A 207 16.04 11.10 -2.66
N ILE A 208 17.08 11.91 -2.85
CA ILE A 208 18.28 11.86 -2.00
C ILE A 208 18.06 12.76 -0.79
N ARG A 209 17.97 12.19 0.40
CA ARG A 209 17.87 12.97 1.64
C ARG A 209 18.34 12.16 2.85
N GLU A 210 18.70 12.87 3.91
CA GLU A 210 19.03 12.25 5.20
C GLU A 210 18.14 12.81 6.31
N ILE A 211 17.60 11.92 7.15
CA ILE A 211 16.90 12.27 8.40
C ILE A 211 17.80 11.91 9.56
N GLY A 212 17.96 12.85 10.49
CA GLY A 212 18.81 12.67 11.65
C GLY A 212 18.30 13.41 12.88
N THR A 213 19.14 13.41 13.92
CA THR A 213 18.92 14.27 15.09
C THR A 213 20.23 14.87 15.56
N ALA A 214 20.25 16.16 15.85
CA ALA A 214 21.45 16.85 16.35
C ALA A 214 21.09 17.97 17.34
N LYS A 215 22.05 18.33 18.20
CA LYS A 215 21.96 19.53 19.05
C LYS A 215 22.43 20.75 18.25
N PHE A 216 21.76 21.88 18.40
CA PHE A 216 22.11 23.15 17.74
C PHE A 216 22.15 24.29 18.76
N ASP A 217 22.93 25.33 18.47
CA ASP A 217 23.04 26.57 19.27
C ASP A 217 23.30 26.33 20.76
N GLY A 218 24.09 25.32 21.11
CA GLY A 218 24.42 24.99 22.50
C GLY A 218 23.24 24.46 23.33
N ARG A 219 22.12 24.09 22.71
CA ARG A 219 20.93 23.56 23.41
C ARG A 219 21.13 22.12 23.87
N ASP A 220 20.55 21.77 25.01
CA ASP A 220 20.67 20.43 25.60
C ASP A 220 19.71 19.38 25.05
N TYR A 221 18.79 19.78 24.17
CA TYR A 221 17.87 18.89 23.48
C TYR A 221 18.19 18.79 21.98
N ARG A 222 17.85 17.63 21.40
CA ARG A 222 18.05 17.35 19.98
C ARG A 222 16.89 17.90 19.15
N TRP A 223 17.21 18.34 17.95
CA TRP A 223 16.29 18.67 16.88
C TRP A 223 16.25 17.55 15.86
N VAL A 224 15.12 17.35 15.19
CA VAL A 224 15.07 16.58 13.95
C VAL A 224 15.86 17.36 12.90
N THR A 225 16.68 16.64 12.14
CA THR A 225 17.44 17.22 11.03
C THR A 225 17.01 16.62 9.71
N LEU A 226 16.94 17.46 8.68
CA LEU A 226 16.83 17.06 7.28
C LEU A 226 18.07 17.60 6.55
N ASN A 227 18.82 16.70 5.92
CA ASN A 227 20.06 17.03 5.19
C ASN A 227 21.06 17.80 6.08
N GLY A 228 21.25 17.32 7.31
CA GLY A 228 22.14 17.92 8.32
C GLY A 228 21.66 19.23 8.95
N LYS A 229 20.52 19.79 8.52
CA LYS A 229 19.98 21.07 9.03
C LYS A 229 18.78 20.85 9.94
N PRO A 230 18.61 21.63 11.03
CA PRO A 230 17.44 21.51 11.89
C PRO A 230 16.18 21.88 11.11
N VAL A 231 15.12 21.09 11.25
CA VAL A 231 13.81 21.35 10.64
C VAL A 231 12.75 21.55 11.72
N TYR A 232 11.98 22.64 11.59
CA TYR A 232 10.77 22.83 12.37
C TYR A 232 9.60 22.17 11.63
N LEU A 233 9.00 21.14 12.24
CA LEU A 233 7.89 20.40 11.65
C LEU A 233 6.59 21.18 11.88
N ASN A 234 6.19 21.97 10.87
CA ASN A 234 4.93 22.67 10.84
C ASN A 234 3.91 21.82 10.08
N GLY A 235 3.06 21.10 10.80
CA GLY A 235 2.18 20.11 10.18
C GLY A 235 0.82 19.94 10.82
N THR A 236 0.05 19.03 10.23
CA THR A 236 -1.32 18.69 10.62
C THR A 236 -1.47 17.18 10.78
N LEU A 237 -2.57 16.78 11.42
CA LEU A 237 -3.07 15.41 11.30
C LEU A 237 -3.87 15.28 10.01
N ASP A 238 -3.57 14.23 9.26
CA ASP A 238 -4.43 13.75 8.19
C ASP A 238 -5.29 12.61 8.73
N GLN A 239 -6.59 12.86 8.65
CA GLN A 239 -7.64 12.00 9.14
C GLN A 239 -8.26 11.19 7.99
N SER A 240 -7.78 11.38 6.75
CA SER A 240 -8.24 10.79 5.50
C SER A 240 -9.73 11.00 5.25
N TYR A 241 -10.23 12.16 5.66
CA TYR A 241 -11.52 12.67 5.25
C TYR A 241 -11.32 13.55 4.04
N HIS A 242 -12.18 13.38 3.06
CA HIS A 242 -12.25 14.22 1.88
C HIS A 242 -13.71 14.59 1.62
N GLN A 243 -13.94 15.57 0.73
CA GLN A 243 -15.29 16.10 0.49
C GLN A 243 -16.31 15.04 0.08
N THR A 244 -15.83 13.96 -0.55
CA THR A 244 -16.62 12.85 -1.10
C THR A 244 -16.68 11.63 -0.19
N GLY A 245 -16.04 11.65 1.00
CA GLY A 245 -16.08 10.53 1.95
C GLY A 245 -14.84 10.41 2.83
N TYR A 246 -14.38 9.18 2.99
CA TYR A 246 -13.24 8.82 3.81
C TYR A 246 -12.45 7.67 3.17
N PHE A 247 -11.14 7.60 3.43
CA PHE A 247 -10.19 6.57 2.96
C PHE A 247 -10.06 6.41 1.44
N THR A 248 -11.11 6.01 0.73
CA THR A 248 -11.06 5.79 -0.72
C THR A 248 -11.25 7.11 -1.47
N TYR A 249 -10.15 7.66 -1.98
CA TYR A 249 -10.19 8.79 -2.89
C TYR A 249 -10.85 8.42 -4.23
N PRO A 250 -11.86 9.17 -4.70
CA PRO A 250 -12.46 8.92 -6.01
C PRO A 250 -11.49 9.13 -7.17
N THR A 251 -10.60 10.11 -7.06
CA THR A 251 -9.65 10.46 -8.12
C THR A 251 -8.24 10.73 -7.60
N ASP A 252 -7.26 10.53 -8.48
CA ASP A 252 -5.86 10.91 -8.21
C ASP A 252 -5.70 12.42 -7.99
N LYS A 253 -6.52 13.23 -8.67
CA LYS A 253 -6.54 14.68 -8.54
C LYS A 253 -6.94 15.15 -7.14
N GLU A 254 -7.87 14.47 -6.47
CA GLU A 254 -8.24 14.80 -5.08
C GLU A 254 -7.09 14.52 -4.11
N MET A 255 -6.34 13.43 -4.29
CA MET A 255 -5.14 13.16 -3.49
C MET A 255 -4.07 14.23 -3.73
N GLN A 256 -3.84 14.60 -4.99
CA GLN A 256 -2.94 15.70 -5.36
C GLN A 256 -3.36 17.02 -4.71
N ASP A 257 -4.63 17.38 -4.80
CA ASP A 257 -5.16 18.65 -4.31
C ASP A 257 -5.06 18.77 -2.79
N GLU A 258 -5.20 17.67 -2.07
CA GLU A 258 -5.07 17.67 -0.62
C GLU A 258 -3.63 17.98 -0.19
N ILE A 259 -2.64 17.32 -0.81
CA ILE A 259 -1.22 17.60 -0.56
C ILE A 259 -0.87 19.03 -1.00
N TYR A 260 -1.37 19.46 -2.16
CA TYR A 260 -1.17 20.82 -2.65
C TYR A 260 -1.75 21.87 -1.70
N LEU A 261 -2.92 21.62 -1.12
CA LEU A 261 -3.53 22.50 -0.12
C LEU A 261 -2.66 22.61 1.13
N MET A 262 -2.15 21.50 1.66
CA MET A 262 -1.21 21.49 2.78
C MET A 262 0.02 22.37 2.47
N LYS A 263 0.60 22.18 1.28
CA LYS A 263 1.75 22.96 0.80
C LYS A 263 1.43 24.45 0.71
N ARG A 264 0.28 24.80 0.14
CA ARG A 264 -0.18 26.19 -0.02
C ARG A 264 -0.44 26.89 1.31
N LEU A 265 -0.83 26.14 2.35
CA LEU A 265 -0.99 26.66 3.72
C LEU A 265 0.35 26.90 4.43
N GLY A 266 1.48 26.54 3.82
CA GLY A 266 2.80 26.65 4.43
C GLY A 266 3.14 25.52 5.39
N LEU A 267 2.41 24.40 5.33
CA LEU A 267 2.79 23.18 6.04
C LEU A 267 3.94 22.50 5.30
N ASN A 268 4.82 21.87 6.06
CA ASN A 268 5.93 21.06 5.54
C ASN A 268 5.85 19.60 6.00
N PHE A 269 4.82 19.26 6.77
CA PHE A 269 4.66 17.97 7.44
C PHE A 269 3.18 17.58 7.56
N VAL A 270 2.89 16.28 7.46
CA VAL A 270 1.61 15.68 7.80
C VAL A 270 1.81 14.34 8.52
N ARG A 271 1.02 14.07 9.55
CA ARG A 271 0.92 12.74 10.16
C ARG A 271 -0.36 12.06 9.67
N ILE A 272 -0.21 10.96 8.95
CA ILE A 272 -1.31 10.09 8.56
C ILE A 272 -1.70 9.29 9.80
N HIS A 273 -2.90 9.54 10.31
CA HIS A 273 -3.26 9.10 11.66
C HIS A 273 -3.82 7.66 11.67
N ILE A 274 -3.20 6.79 12.47
CA ILE A 274 -3.59 5.40 12.83
C ILE A 274 -3.96 4.47 11.65
N LYS A 275 -3.36 4.72 10.49
CA LYS A 275 -3.45 3.86 9.30
C LYS A 275 -2.38 4.31 8.28
N PRO A 276 -2.05 3.46 7.30
CA PRO A 276 -1.31 3.90 6.13
C PRO A 276 -2.22 4.63 5.13
N GLU A 277 -1.62 5.24 4.13
CA GLU A 277 -2.34 5.91 3.05
C GLU A 277 -2.26 5.14 1.73
N GLU A 278 -3.05 5.55 0.73
CA GLU A 278 -2.85 5.03 -0.62
C GLU A 278 -1.49 5.51 -1.19
N PRO A 279 -0.65 4.63 -1.79
CA PRO A 279 0.68 5.02 -2.31
C PRO A 279 0.67 6.18 -3.30
N ARG A 280 -0.45 6.41 -3.99
CA ARG A 280 -0.63 7.55 -4.90
C ARG A 280 -0.62 8.90 -4.17
N LYS A 281 -1.19 8.98 -2.96
CA LYS A 281 -1.11 10.20 -2.14
C LYS A 281 0.29 10.43 -1.58
N LEU A 282 1.00 9.36 -1.20
CA LEU A 282 2.41 9.40 -0.80
C LEU A 282 3.31 9.90 -1.95
N TYR A 283 3.05 9.46 -3.18
CA TYR A 283 3.71 10.00 -4.38
C TYR A 283 3.52 11.51 -4.51
N TRP A 284 2.31 12.02 -4.26
CA TRP A 284 2.07 13.47 -4.28
C TRP A 284 2.80 14.20 -3.15
N ALA A 285 2.92 13.60 -1.96
CA ALA A 285 3.73 14.15 -0.87
C ALA A 285 5.22 14.23 -1.25
N ASP A 286 5.76 13.21 -1.92
CA ASP A 286 7.12 13.25 -2.46
C ASP A 286 7.30 14.34 -3.51
N LYS A 287 6.37 14.43 -4.46
CA LYS A 287 6.43 15.36 -5.60
C LYS A 287 6.28 16.82 -5.20
N LEU A 288 5.39 17.11 -4.26
CA LEU A 288 5.04 18.48 -3.85
C LEU A 288 5.82 18.95 -2.61
N GLY A 289 6.56 18.05 -1.96
CA GLY A 289 7.43 18.36 -0.84
C GLY A 289 6.67 18.58 0.45
N ILE A 290 6.13 17.48 0.99
CA ILE A 290 5.55 17.39 2.33
C ILE A 290 6.17 16.17 3.02
N LEU A 291 6.73 16.35 4.22
CA LEU A 291 7.18 15.23 5.06
C LEU A 291 5.97 14.45 5.58
N VAL A 292 6.11 13.14 5.66
CA VAL A 292 5.07 12.22 6.12
C VAL A 292 5.54 11.45 7.35
N MET A 293 4.70 11.46 8.38
CA MET A 293 4.77 10.48 9.48
C MET A 293 3.62 9.50 9.26
N GLU A 294 3.94 8.24 9.01
CA GLU A 294 2.95 7.22 8.66
C GLU A 294 2.72 6.27 9.82
N ASP A 295 1.46 6.15 10.23
CA ASP A 295 1.05 5.29 11.33
C ASP A 295 0.67 3.89 10.84
N MET A 296 1.05 2.88 11.62
CA MET A 296 0.48 1.54 11.50
C MET A 296 -0.94 1.51 12.09
N PRO A 297 -1.86 0.68 11.55
CA PRO A 297 -3.19 0.57 12.10
C PRO A 297 -3.16 -0.13 13.46
N CYS A 298 -3.90 0.42 14.42
CA CYS A 298 -4.08 -0.19 15.74
C CYS A 298 -5.18 -1.26 15.70
N PHE A 299 -5.16 -2.20 16.65
CA PHE A 299 -6.28 -3.09 16.95
C PHE A 299 -6.91 -2.71 18.30
N TRP A 300 -8.10 -3.24 18.61
CA TRP A 300 -8.89 -2.77 19.76
C TRP A 300 -9.00 -3.80 20.90
N GLY A 301 -8.73 -5.08 20.60
CA GLY A 301 -8.72 -6.18 21.55
C GLY A 301 -7.49 -6.26 22.44
N ASN A 302 -7.34 -7.40 23.12
CA ASN A 302 -6.14 -7.73 23.88
C ASN A 302 -4.97 -7.97 22.92
N PRO A 303 -3.72 -7.63 23.30
CA PRO A 303 -2.53 -7.92 22.51
C PRO A 303 -2.12 -9.39 22.67
N ASP A 304 -3.02 -10.31 22.30
CA ASP A 304 -2.75 -11.75 22.24
C ASP A 304 -1.97 -12.14 20.99
N GLU A 305 -1.64 -13.42 20.86
CA GLU A 305 -0.87 -13.94 19.72
C GLU A 305 -1.56 -13.67 18.37
N GLN A 306 -2.88 -13.76 18.32
CA GLN A 306 -3.65 -13.54 17.09
C GLN A 306 -3.61 -12.07 16.66
N ALA A 307 -3.80 -11.15 17.59
CA ALA A 307 -3.73 -9.71 17.32
C ALA A 307 -2.32 -9.27 16.93
N ARG A 308 -1.29 -9.79 17.61
CA ARG A 308 0.12 -9.52 17.27
C ARG A 308 0.46 -10.05 15.88
N ALA A 309 0.06 -11.27 15.54
CA ALA A 309 0.31 -11.85 14.23
C ALA A 309 -0.36 -11.05 13.10
N ALA A 310 -1.64 -10.69 13.28
CA ALA A 310 -2.38 -9.86 12.31
C ALA A 310 -1.71 -8.49 12.11
N TYR A 311 -1.35 -7.82 13.20
CA TYR A 311 -0.65 -6.54 13.16
C TYR A 311 0.73 -6.66 12.46
N GLU A 312 1.51 -7.70 12.76
CA GLU A 312 2.85 -7.88 12.21
C GLU A 312 2.87 -8.18 10.71
N ILE A 313 1.86 -8.89 10.20
CA ILE A 313 1.67 -9.13 8.77
C ILE A 313 1.40 -7.80 8.07
N GLU A 314 0.41 -7.04 8.52
CA GLU A 314 0.05 -5.78 7.86
C GLU A 314 1.15 -4.72 7.97
N ALA A 315 1.76 -4.58 9.15
CA ALA A 315 2.85 -3.63 9.33
C ALA A 315 4.04 -3.94 8.41
N ARG A 316 4.29 -5.22 8.13
CA ARG A 316 5.32 -5.64 7.20
C ARG A 316 4.98 -5.17 5.79
N GLU A 317 3.79 -5.53 5.31
CA GLU A 317 3.31 -5.20 3.97
C GLU A 317 3.33 -3.68 3.73
N ILE A 318 2.95 -2.87 4.72
CA ILE A 318 2.96 -1.40 4.66
C ILE A 318 4.38 -0.85 4.56
N ILE A 319 5.28 -1.21 5.49
CA ILE A 319 6.66 -0.68 5.48
C ILE A 319 7.38 -1.09 4.20
N GLU A 320 7.19 -2.33 3.77
CA GLU A 320 7.77 -2.85 2.53
C GLU A 320 7.28 -2.11 1.29
N ARG A 321 6.01 -1.68 1.32
CA ARG A 321 5.39 -0.87 0.28
C ARG A 321 5.95 0.53 0.24
N ASP A 322 5.94 1.19 1.38
CA ASP A 322 6.03 2.63 1.39
C ASP A 322 7.47 3.15 1.62
N ARG A 323 8.44 2.29 1.98
CA ARG A 323 9.82 2.69 2.30
C ARG A 323 10.62 3.43 1.23
N ASN A 324 10.22 3.36 -0.04
CA ASN A 324 10.89 4.12 -1.10
C ASN A 324 10.42 5.59 -1.17
N HIS A 325 9.37 5.99 -0.44
CA HIS A 325 8.89 7.37 -0.43
C HIS A 325 9.83 8.29 0.36
N PRO A 326 10.57 9.23 -0.29
CA PRO A 326 11.47 10.16 0.41
C PRO A 326 10.72 11.11 1.36
N SER A 327 9.41 11.28 1.21
CA SER A 327 8.59 12.05 2.15
C SER A 327 8.48 11.41 3.52
N ILE A 328 8.42 10.08 3.62
CA ILE A 328 8.23 9.40 4.89
C ILE A 328 9.49 9.55 5.72
N PHE A 329 9.43 10.23 6.86
CA PHE A 329 10.60 10.38 7.76
C PHE A 329 10.44 9.63 9.09
N SER A 330 9.25 9.11 9.38
CA SER A 330 8.95 8.41 10.62
C SER A 330 7.82 7.42 10.46
N TRP A 331 8.08 6.17 10.85
CA TRP A 331 7.07 5.14 11.07
C TRP A 331 6.56 5.21 12.51
N VAL A 332 5.24 5.29 12.69
CA VAL A 332 4.61 5.22 14.02
C VAL A 332 4.01 3.84 14.17
N MET A 333 4.71 2.98 14.92
CA MET A 333 4.26 1.61 15.14
C MET A 333 2.99 1.56 16.01
N PHE A 334 2.85 2.44 16.99
CA PHE A 334 1.71 2.44 17.90
C PHE A 334 1.25 3.85 18.20
N ASN A 335 -0.08 4.02 18.31
CA ASN A 335 -0.69 5.26 18.78
C ASN A 335 -1.22 5.11 20.21
N GLU A 336 -0.91 6.10 21.05
CA GLU A 336 -1.22 6.09 22.49
C GLU A 336 -0.84 4.77 23.17
N THR A 337 -1.85 3.97 23.56
CA THR A 337 -1.69 2.59 24.02
C THR A 337 -2.83 1.69 23.50
N TRP A 338 -3.44 2.05 22.36
CA TRP A 338 -4.58 1.34 21.81
C TRP A 338 -4.19 -0.07 21.37
N GLY A 339 -4.98 -1.07 21.78
CA GLY A 339 -4.66 -2.48 21.59
C GLY A 339 -3.54 -3.03 22.48
N LEU A 340 -2.84 -2.19 23.25
CA LEU A 340 -1.66 -2.60 24.03
C LEU A 340 -1.97 -2.99 25.48
N ARG A 341 -3.25 -3.00 25.87
CA ARG A 341 -3.64 -3.33 27.24
C ARG A 341 -4.53 -4.57 27.28
N THR A 342 -4.21 -5.44 28.23
CA THR A 342 -4.95 -6.69 28.46
C THR A 342 -6.00 -6.47 29.54
N ASP A 343 -7.22 -6.93 29.29
CA ASP A 343 -8.28 -6.98 30.29
C ASP A 343 -7.94 -8.06 31.33
N SER A 344 -8.02 -7.75 32.63
CA SER A 344 -7.78 -8.76 33.67
C SER A 344 -8.98 -9.71 33.78
N GLU A 345 -8.81 -11.00 33.47
CA GLU A 345 -9.79 -12.04 33.87
C GLU A 345 -9.84 -12.25 35.40
N THR A 346 -8.88 -11.68 36.15
CA THR A 346 -8.76 -11.74 37.61
C THR A 346 -9.41 -10.57 38.36
N ALA A 347 -10.42 -9.89 37.78
CA ALA A 347 -11.38 -9.13 38.58
C ALA A 347 -12.34 -10.13 39.24
N GLY A 348 -11.89 -10.65 40.39
CA GLY A 348 -12.48 -11.79 41.07
C GLY A 348 -13.96 -11.66 41.44
N LEU A 349 -14.46 -12.79 41.94
CA LEU A 349 -15.79 -13.14 42.48
C LEU A 349 -16.36 -12.20 43.57
N THR A 350 -15.92 -10.95 43.65
CA THR A 350 -16.44 -9.92 44.54
C THR A 350 -16.65 -8.66 43.70
N GLY A 351 -17.89 -8.44 43.26
CA GLY A 351 -18.29 -7.36 42.37
C GLY A 351 -17.81 -5.97 42.81
N GLY A 352 -16.75 -5.49 42.18
CA GLY A 352 -16.28 -4.12 42.23
C GLY A 352 -16.14 -3.58 40.81
N GLU A 353 -16.79 -2.47 40.53
CA GLU A 353 -16.77 -1.77 39.25
C GLU A 353 -15.34 -1.33 38.88
N GLY A 354 -14.89 -1.70 37.66
CA GLY A 354 -13.68 -1.18 37.03
C GLY A 354 -12.87 -2.27 36.33
N GLN A 355 -13.04 -2.43 35.02
CA GLN A 355 -12.12 -3.20 34.18
C GLN A 355 -10.75 -2.49 34.16
N HIS A 356 -9.85 -2.87 35.06
CA HIS A 356 -8.47 -2.39 35.00
C HIS A 356 -7.76 -3.08 33.83
N ARG A 357 -7.57 -2.35 32.72
CA ARG A 357 -6.74 -2.78 31.58
C ARG A 357 -5.27 -2.53 31.90
N HIS A 358 -4.42 -3.56 31.81
CA HIS A 358 -3.01 -3.50 32.20
C HIS A 358 -2.07 -3.52 30.99
N TYR A 359 -1.02 -2.69 31.03
CA TYR A 359 0.08 -2.77 30.07
C TYR A 359 1.14 -3.75 30.57
N LEU A 360 0.95 -5.03 30.26
CA LEU A 360 1.73 -6.12 30.82
C LEU A 360 3.20 -6.09 30.35
N PRO A 361 4.16 -6.59 31.15
CA PRO A 361 5.59 -6.60 30.79
C PRO A 361 5.89 -7.27 29.44
N GLU A 362 5.18 -8.34 29.09
CA GLU A 362 5.32 -9.03 27.81
C GLU A 362 4.84 -8.18 26.62
N THR A 363 3.83 -7.33 26.82
CA THR A 363 3.41 -6.38 25.79
C THR A 363 4.42 -5.25 25.64
N GLN A 364 5.04 -4.81 26.75
CA GLN A 364 6.13 -3.82 26.70
C GLN A 364 7.35 -4.35 25.96
N GLU A 365 7.71 -5.62 26.17
CA GLU A 365 8.79 -6.26 25.42
C GLU A 365 8.44 -6.36 23.94
N TRP A 366 7.23 -6.82 23.61
CA TRP A 366 6.77 -6.88 22.24
C TRP A 366 6.81 -5.52 21.52
N VAL A 367 6.39 -4.44 22.18
CA VAL A 367 6.49 -3.08 21.64
C VAL A 367 7.94 -2.68 21.40
N ARG A 368 8.87 -3.00 22.32
CA ARG A 368 10.31 -2.78 22.13
C ARG A 368 10.85 -3.58 20.94
N GLU A 369 10.42 -4.83 20.80
CA GLU A 369 10.80 -5.68 19.67
C GLU A 369 10.28 -5.12 18.34
N LYS A 370 9.03 -4.62 18.28
CA LYS A 370 8.47 -3.99 17.07
C LYS A 370 9.20 -2.71 16.70
N TYR A 371 9.62 -1.89 17.67
CA TYR A 371 10.49 -0.74 17.42
C TYR A 371 11.81 -1.17 16.78
N GLN A 372 12.50 -2.16 17.36
CA GLN A 372 13.77 -2.65 16.82
C GLN A 372 13.60 -3.35 15.47
N TRP A 373 12.47 -4.03 15.26
CA TRP A 373 12.12 -4.68 14.02
C TRP A 373 11.90 -3.66 12.89
N ALA A 374 11.10 -2.62 13.11
CA ALA A 374 10.89 -1.54 12.14
C ALA A 374 12.21 -0.85 11.78
N LYS A 375 13.08 -0.61 12.78
CA LYS A 375 14.45 -0.13 12.52
C LYS A 375 15.21 -1.05 11.59
N ARG A 376 15.19 -2.37 11.80
CA ARG A 376 15.89 -3.30 10.90
C ARG A 376 15.30 -3.29 9.49
N MET A 377 13.99 -3.25 9.35
CA MET A 377 13.30 -3.30 8.04
C MET A 377 13.65 -2.14 7.11
N ASP A 378 13.87 -0.96 7.67
CA ASP A 378 14.11 0.28 6.94
C ASP A 378 15.54 0.83 7.16
N LEU A 379 16.46 0.01 7.68
CA LEU A 379 17.89 0.33 7.76
C LEU A 379 18.70 -0.39 6.68
N PRO A 380 19.88 0.15 6.31
CA PRO A 380 20.83 -0.52 5.43
C PRO A 380 21.33 -1.81 6.10
N GLY A 381 20.74 -2.96 5.77
CA GLY A 381 21.33 -4.26 6.11
C GLY A 381 20.38 -5.44 6.31
N SER A 382 19.06 -5.27 6.37
CA SER A 382 18.16 -6.43 6.51
C SER A 382 17.64 -6.91 5.15
N TRP A 383 17.94 -8.18 4.85
CA TRP A 383 17.27 -8.97 3.82
C TRP A 383 16.20 -9.82 4.49
N ARG A 384 14.94 -9.68 4.09
CA ARG A 384 13.91 -10.74 4.16
C ARG A 384 12.85 -10.44 3.12
N THR A 385 12.53 -11.44 2.30
CA THR A 385 11.48 -11.61 1.29
C THR A 385 10.35 -10.57 1.29
N ILE A 386 10.15 -9.89 0.15
CA ILE A 386 9.24 -8.74 0.02
C ILE A 386 8.59 -8.73 -1.37
N HIS A 387 7.33 -8.27 -1.41
CA HIS A 387 6.52 -8.08 -2.61
C HIS A 387 6.85 -6.78 -3.38
N ARG A 388 6.62 -6.81 -4.69
CA ARG A 388 6.87 -5.69 -5.60
C ARG A 388 6.02 -4.47 -5.25
N VAL A 389 6.61 -3.47 -4.64
CA VAL A 389 5.96 -2.17 -4.56
C VAL A 389 6.59 -1.25 -5.58
N ARG A 390 5.95 -1.24 -6.74
CA ARG A 390 6.02 -0.15 -7.69
C ARG A 390 5.33 1.03 -7.01
N THR A 391 6.02 2.16 -6.85
CA THR A 391 5.32 3.39 -6.55
C THR A 391 4.37 3.65 -7.72
N ILE A 392 3.08 3.43 -7.49
CA ILE A 392 2.05 3.48 -8.52
C ILE A 392 1.94 4.94 -8.98
N THR A 393 2.75 5.31 -9.96
CA THR A 393 2.50 6.49 -10.78
C THR A 393 1.63 6.07 -11.95
N TRP A 394 0.63 6.88 -12.30
CA TRP A 394 -0.32 6.61 -13.39
C TRP A 394 0.33 6.19 -14.72
N ARG A 395 1.59 6.58 -14.97
CA ARG A 395 2.36 6.16 -16.16
C ARG A 395 2.59 4.65 -16.22
N GLN A 396 2.69 3.96 -15.10
CA GLN A 396 3.12 2.56 -15.05
C GLN A 396 2.01 1.56 -15.38
N ILE A 397 0.74 1.93 -15.16
CA ILE A 397 -0.42 1.12 -15.57
C ILE A 397 -0.66 1.28 -17.08
N SER A 398 -0.30 2.43 -17.67
CA SER A 398 -0.59 2.72 -19.08
C SER A 398 0.25 1.96 -20.11
N THR A 399 1.40 1.38 -19.72
CA THR A 399 2.30 0.69 -20.67
C THR A 399 2.23 -0.84 -20.62
N HIS A 400 1.89 -1.48 -19.49
CA HIS A 400 1.98 -2.96 -19.36
C HIS A 400 0.85 -3.63 -18.55
N GLY A 401 -0.21 -2.90 -18.19
CA GLY A 401 -1.32 -3.44 -17.39
C GLY A 401 -2.68 -2.91 -17.83
N ILE A 402 -3.75 -3.66 -17.54
CA ILE A 402 -5.11 -3.12 -17.60
C ILE A 402 -5.64 -2.93 -16.19
N PHE A 403 -6.15 -1.72 -15.96
CA PHE A 403 -6.90 -1.42 -14.76
C PHE A 403 -8.24 -2.16 -14.83
N ILE A 404 -8.41 -3.19 -14.00
CA ILE A 404 -9.68 -3.91 -13.97
C ILE A 404 -10.74 -2.96 -13.41
N SER A 405 -10.47 -2.24 -12.31
CA SER A 405 -11.27 -1.09 -11.87
C SER A 405 -10.75 -0.43 -10.59
N THR A 406 -11.27 0.77 -10.30
CA THR A 406 -11.30 1.32 -8.94
C THR A 406 -12.28 0.54 -8.05
N VAL A 407 -13.31 -0.09 -8.65
CA VAL A 407 -14.36 -0.91 -8.01
C VAL A 407 -15.00 -1.88 -9.03
N MET A 408 -15.10 -3.18 -8.73
CA MET A 408 -15.75 -4.17 -9.62
C MET A 408 -17.28 -3.95 -9.67
N ASN A 409 -17.73 -2.92 -10.36
CA ASN A 409 -19.14 -2.49 -10.39
C ASN A 409 -20.00 -3.32 -11.36
N ARG A 410 -20.21 -4.61 -11.08
CA ARG A 410 -21.45 -5.34 -11.41
C ARG A 410 -21.69 -6.46 -10.40
N CYS A 411 -22.24 -6.11 -9.24
CA CYS A 411 -22.74 -7.11 -8.27
C CYS A 411 -24.01 -7.78 -8.81
N GLY A 412 -23.94 -9.08 -9.07
CA GLY A 412 -25.10 -9.96 -8.95
C GLY A 412 -25.16 -10.47 -7.52
N ILE A 413 -26.07 -9.94 -6.70
CA ILE A 413 -26.28 -10.41 -5.32
C ILE A 413 -26.90 -11.82 -5.40
N ILE A 414 -26.12 -12.86 -5.16
CA ILE A 414 -26.65 -14.22 -4.91
C ILE A 414 -26.82 -14.37 -3.39
N SER A 415 -27.92 -13.82 -2.87
CA SER A 415 -28.39 -14.15 -1.52
C SER A 415 -29.08 -15.52 -1.56
N ARG A 416 -28.43 -16.58 -1.05
CA ARG A 416 -29.11 -17.85 -0.75
C ARG A 416 -29.80 -17.75 0.60
N LYS A 417 -31.09 -17.39 0.63
CA LYS A 417 -31.97 -17.64 1.78
C LYS A 417 -32.71 -18.96 1.57
N TRP A 418 -32.43 -19.96 2.42
CA TRP A 418 -33.22 -21.19 2.49
C TRP A 418 -34.52 -20.95 3.29
N PHE A 419 -35.64 -21.33 2.66
CA PHE A 419 -37.02 -21.65 3.13
C PHE A 419 -37.77 -20.74 4.13
N LYS A 420 -38.87 -20.12 3.64
CA LYS A 420 -40.28 -20.45 3.99
C LYS A 420 -41.29 -19.66 3.12
N LYS A 421 -41.99 -20.40 2.24
CA LYS A 421 -43.31 -20.24 1.55
C LYS A 421 -43.87 -18.86 1.07
N PRO A 422 -44.75 -18.85 0.03
CA PRO A 422 -44.96 -17.71 -0.87
C PRO A 422 -46.23 -16.90 -0.57
N ILE A 423 -46.20 -15.59 -0.81
CA ILE A 423 -47.41 -14.76 -0.99
C ILE A 423 -47.22 -13.72 -2.10
N ARG A 424 -47.92 -13.98 -3.22
CA ARG A 424 -48.61 -13.12 -4.20
C ARG A 424 -48.06 -11.74 -4.61
N ASP A 425 -47.83 -11.65 -5.92
CA ASP A 425 -48.07 -10.56 -6.88
C ASP A 425 -48.60 -9.23 -6.34
N ARG A 426 -47.85 -8.15 -6.60
CA ARG A 426 -48.39 -6.91 -7.17
C ARG A 426 -47.39 -6.27 -8.13
N SER A 427 -47.85 -6.13 -9.37
CA SER A 427 -47.28 -5.29 -10.43
C SER A 427 -47.38 -3.80 -10.05
N ILE A 428 -46.32 -3.04 -10.32
CA ILE A 428 -46.40 -1.58 -10.41
C ILE A 428 -45.72 -1.14 -11.71
N THR A 429 -46.55 -0.56 -12.57
CA THR A 429 -46.25 0.06 -13.86
C THR A 429 -45.49 1.36 -13.66
N ILE A 430 -44.37 1.55 -14.37
CA ILE A 430 -43.69 2.85 -14.48
C ILE A 430 -44.23 3.58 -15.72
N SER A 431 -44.91 4.69 -15.48
CA SER A 431 -45.32 5.65 -16.52
C SER A 431 -44.22 6.69 -16.70
N ALA A 432 -43.68 6.78 -17.92
CA ALA A 432 -42.79 7.85 -18.35
C ALA A 432 -43.59 9.16 -18.53
N ALA A 433 -43.05 10.27 -18.03
CA ALA A 433 -43.52 11.61 -18.37
C ALA A 433 -42.33 12.50 -18.72
N THR A 434 -42.23 12.79 -20.01
CA THR A 434 -41.42 13.82 -20.66
C THR A 434 -42.07 15.20 -20.49
N SER A 435 -41.30 16.23 -20.15
CA SER A 435 -41.51 17.62 -20.61
C SER A 435 -40.24 18.43 -20.32
N ARG A 436 -39.45 18.78 -21.34
CA ARG A 436 -39.51 19.95 -22.24
C ARG A 436 -39.08 21.27 -21.59
N ALA A 437 -38.02 21.80 -22.17
CA ALA A 437 -37.38 23.08 -21.93
C ALA A 437 -38.32 24.29 -22.07
N MET A 438 -37.98 25.37 -21.37
CA MET A 438 -38.21 26.72 -21.85
C MET A 438 -37.10 27.67 -21.35
N LEU A 439 -36.56 28.41 -22.32
CA LEU A 439 -35.58 29.50 -22.24
C LEU A 439 -36.29 30.84 -22.05
N HIS A 440 -35.49 31.85 -21.64
CA HIS A 440 -35.75 33.29 -21.46
C HIS A 440 -36.34 33.67 -20.09
N SER A 441 -35.81 34.65 -19.35
CA SER A 441 -34.93 35.79 -19.67
C SER A 441 -33.90 36.07 -18.57
#